data_AF-A0A7W4FBX3-F1
#
_entry.id   AF-A0A7W4FBX3-F1
#
_cell.length_a   1.000
_cell.length_b   1.000
_cell.length_c   1.000
_cell.angle_alpha   90.00
_cell.angle_beta   90.00
_cell.angle_gamma   90.00
#
_symmetry.space_group_name_H-M   'P 1'
#
loop_
_entity.id
_entity.type
_entity.pdbx_description
1 polymer ?
#
loop_
_entity_poly.entity_id
_entity_poly.type
_entity_poly.pdbx_seq_one_letter_code
_entity_poly.pdbx_strand_id
1 'polypeptide(L)'
;MPAADFHDSEQHMQDCDDAIEAMYEYDRAVPASHIERAPPAFLIEKYCKPVRVGRNYQTQEAVNLYHPEDVFSAFKGKGANPEAVKAWADHKAAMKAAPVVHAGCTVKWLEWGDSFIGGVRKRPVRCLVGDCTVSVKGQLATITLPDGKTFRKKLDSVGFSFYGGSVIEN
;
A
#
# COMPACT_ATOMS: atom_id res chain seq x y z
N MET A 1 -45.32 3.32 -13.14
CA MET A 1 -44.09 2.55 -13.35
C MET A 1 -43.70 1.99 -11.99
N PRO A 2 -43.63 0.66 -11.78
CA PRO A 2 -43.23 0.12 -10.48
C PRO A 2 -41.73 0.39 -10.27
N ALA A 3 -41.39 0.83 -9.07
CA ALA A 3 -40.02 0.98 -8.61
C ALA A 3 -39.38 -0.41 -8.57
N ALA A 4 -38.34 -0.62 -9.39
CA ALA A 4 -37.50 -1.80 -9.26
C ALA A 4 -36.71 -1.67 -7.95
N ASP A 5 -36.75 -2.75 -7.17
CA ASP A 5 -36.24 -2.89 -5.82
C ASP A 5 -34.75 -2.49 -5.70
N PHE A 6 -34.48 -1.43 -4.93
CA PHE A 6 -33.15 -0.99 -4.52
C PHE A 6 -32.50 -1.90 -3.46
N HIS A 7 -33.13 -3.01 -3.10
CA HIS A 7 -32.59 -3.98 -2.14
C HIS A 7 -31.48 -4.86 -2.72
N ASP A 8 -31.33 -4.92 -4.04
CA ASP A 8 -30.32 -5.78 -4.67
C ASP A 8 -28.90 -5.18 -4.59
N SER A 9 -28.76 -3.85 -4.50
CA SER A 9 -27.47 -3.16 -4.53
C SER A 9 -26.74 -3.09 -3.18
N GLU A 10 -27.46 -3.06 -2.06
CA GLU A 10 -26.84 -3.11 -0.72
C GLU A 10 -26.39 -4.54 -0.40
N GLN A 11 -27.19 -5.54 -0.75
CA GLN A 11 -26.81 -6.95 -0.65
C GLN A 11 -25.56 -7.23 -1.50
N HIS A 12 -25.49 -6.72 -2.73
CA HIS A 12 -24.35 -6.90 -3.64
C HIS A 12 -23.07 -6.14 -3.22
N MET A 13 -23.18 -5.06 -2.43
CA MET A 13 -22.03 -4.33 -1.88
C MET A 13 -21.53 -4.95 -0.57
N GLN A 14 -22.43 -5.47 0.26
CA GLN A 14 -22.06 -6.32 1.39
C GLN A 14 -21.30 -7.55 0.87
N ASP A 15 -21.80 -8.19 -0.19
CA ASP A 15 -21.14 -9.27 -0.90
C ASP A 15 -19.78 -8.89 -1.51
N CYS A 16 -19.45 -7.59 -1.67
CA CYS A 16 -18.18 -7.13 -2.25
C CYS A 16 -17.09 -6.86 -1.20
N ASP A 17 -17.45 -6.32 -0.04
CA ASP A 17 -16.54 -6.29 1.12
C ASP A 17 -16.36 -7.73 1.65
N ASP A 18 -17.45 -8.50 1.70
CA ASP A 18 -17.42 -9.93 1.94
C ASP A 18 -16.77 -10.71 0.78
N ALA A 19 -16.65 -10.22 -0.47
CA ALA A 19 -15.89 -10.92 -1.53
C ALA A 19 -14.39 -10.65 -1.45
N ILE A 20 -13.99 -9.48 -0.91
CA ILE A 20 -12.62 -9.25 -0.52
C ILE A 20 -12.31 -10.18 0.67
N GLU A 21 -13.16 -10.26 1.70
CA GLU A 21 -13.01 -11.18 2.84
C GLU A 21 -13.12 -12.68 2.48
N ALA A 22 -14.08 -13.10 1.65
CA ALA A 22 -14.36 -14.48 1.24
C ALA A 22 -13.34 -15.02 0.22
N MET A 23 -12.60 -14.15 -0.48
CA MET A 23 -11.40 -14.57 -1.22
C MET A 23 -10.25 -15.01 -0.29
N TYR A 24 -10.25 -14.57 0.96
CA TYR A 24 -9.19 -14.76 1.96
C TYR A 24 -9.50 -15.83 3.01
N GLU A 25 -10.75 -16.30 3.12
CA GLU A 25 -11.17 -17.29 4.12
C GLU A 25 -10.71 -18.72 3.86
N TYR A 26 -10.37 -19.10 2.61
CA TYR A 26 -10.02 -20.50 2.32
C TYR A 26 -8.58 -20.89 2.67
N ASP A 27 -7.67 -19.93 2.86
CA ASP A 27 -6.25 -20.21 3.17
C ASP A 27 -5.58 -19.17 4.09
N ARG A 28 -6.21 -18.06 4.49
CA ARG A 28 -5.57 -16.96 5.25
C ARG A 28 -4.36 -16.32 4.55
N ALA A 29 -4.24 -16.47 3.22
CA ALA A 29 -3.21 -15.81 2.43
C ALA A 29 -3.70 -14.43 1.97
N VAL A 30 -2.92 -13.39 2.25
CA VAL A 30 -3.28 -11.99 1.95
C VAL A 30 -2.19 -11.30 1.13
N PRO A 31 -2.49 -10.20 0.43
CA PRO A 31 -1.45 -9.41 -0.23
C PRO A 31 -0.43 -8.88 0.79
N ALA A 32 0.83 -8.74 0.40
CA ALA A 32 1.90 -8.30 1.30
C ALA A 32 1.59 -6.96 2.01
N SER A 33 0.85 -6.06 1.36
CA SER A 33 0.43 -4.77 1.93
C SER A 33 -0.59 -4.88 3.07
N HIS A 34 -1.25 -6.02 3.23
CA HIS A 34 -2.27 -6.25 4.26
C HIS A 34 -1.72 -7.02 5.46
N ILE A 35 -0.44 -7.38 5.47
CA ILE A 35 0.19 -8.09 6.59
C ILE A 35 0.64 -7.06 7.63
N GLU A 36 -0.16 -6.89 8.68
CA GLU A 36 0.16 -5.95 9.74
C GLU A 36 1.47 -6.30 10.45
N ARG A 37 2.23 -5.28 10.86
CA ARG A 37 3.48 -5.41 11.65
C ARG A 37 4.59 -6.22 10.96
N ALA A 38 4.45 -6.51 9.67
CA ALA A 38 5.42 -7.18 8.84
C ALA A 38 6.45 -6.19 8.23
N PRO A 39 7.51 -6.71 7.56
CA PRO A 39 8.34 -5.89 6.70
C PRO A 39 7.52 -5.18 5.60
N PRO A 40 8.06 -4.12 4.97
CA PRO A 40 7.43 -3.48 3.82
C PRO A 40 7.19 -4.48 2.68
N ALA A 41 6.12 -4.27 1.91
CA ALA A 41 5.71 -5.17 0.81
C ALA A 41 6.85 -5.49 -0.18
N PHE A 42 7.69 -4.50 -0.55
CA PHE A 42 8.80 -4.73 -1.46
C PHE A 42 9.88 -5.69 -0.90
N LEU A 43 10.07 -5.72 0.43
CA LEU A 43 10.97 -6.71 1.05
C LEU A 43 10.31 -8.08 1.08
N ILE A 44 9.01 -8.15 1.38
CA ILE A 44 8.25 -9.41 1.36
C ILE A 44 8.31 -10.05 -0.03
N GLU A 45 8.03 -9.29 -1.09
CA GLU A 45 8.06 -9.78 -2.48
C GLU A 45 9.43 -10.26 -2.93
N LYS A 46 10.51 -9.70 -2.36
CA LYS A 46 11.89 -10.08 -2.69
C LYS A 46 12.33 -11.36 -1.97
N TYR A 47 11.90 -11.55 -0.73
CA TYR A 47 12.46 -12.58 0.17
C TYR A 47 11.47 -13.70 0.55
N CYS A 48 10.18 -13.53 0.26
CA CYS A 48 9.15 -14.54 0.47
C CYS A 48 8.64 -15.03 -0.88
N LYS A 49 8.37 -16.34 -0.97
CA LYS A 49 7.68 -16.91 -2.11
C LYS A 49 6.17 -16.73 -1.91
N PRO A 50 5.42 -16.20 -2.88
CA PRO A 50 3.97 -16.16 -2.77
C PRO A 50 3.41 -17.58 -2.75
N VAL A 51 2.38 -17.77 -1.94
CA VAL A 51 1.67 -19.04 -1.81
C VAL A 51 0.77 -19.23 -3.03
N ARG A 52 0.14 -18.13 -3.48
CA ARG A 52 -0.65 -18.11 -4.72
C ARG A 52 -0.61 -16.72 -5.35
N VAL A 53 -0.97 -16.68 -6.63
CA VAL A 53 -1.29 -15.45 -7.34
C VAL A 53 -2.81 -15.31 -7.43
N GLY A 54 -3.35 -14.31 -6.76
CA GLY A 54 -4.75 -13.89 -6.90
C GLY A 54 -4.93 -12.87 -8.02
N ARG A 55 -6.16 -12.43 -8.22
CA ARG A 55 -6.47 -11.24 -9.02
C ARG A 55 -7.08 -10.19 -8.13
N ASN A 56 -6.64 -8.95 -8.31
CA ASN A 56 -7.38 -7.82 -7.80
C ASN A 56 -8.68 -7.72 -8.60
N TYR A 57 -9.84 -7.88 -7.97
CA TYR A 57 -11.12 -7.84 -8.67
C TYR A 57 -11.39 -6.51 -9.39
N GLN A 58 -10.84 -5.40 -8.88
CA GLN A 58 -11.05 -4.06 -9.41
C GLN A 58 -10.10 -3.71 -10.56
N THR A 59 -8.84 -4.14 -10.50
CA THR A 59 -7.85 -3.84 -11.55
C THR A 59 -7.63 -4.98 -12.52
N GLN A 60 -8.13 -6.18 -12.20
CA GLN A 60 -7.86 -7.45 -12.90
C GLN A 60 -6.37 -7.82 -12.94
N GLU A 61 -5.51 -7.07 -12.23
CA GLU A 61 -4.08 -7.32 -12.16
C GLU A 61 -3.79 -8.51 -11.24
N ALA A 62 -2.72 -9.22 -11.56
CA ALA A 62 -2.20 -10.29 -10.72
C ALA A 62 -1.65 -9.72 -9.40
N VAL A 63 -2.04 -10.34 -8.29
CA VAL A 63 -1.56 -9.97 -6.95
C VAL A 63 -0.98 -11.19 -6.25
N ASN A 64 0.26 -11.06 -5.79
CA ASN A 64 0.92 -12.09 -4.99
C ASN A 64 0.33 -12.15 -3.58
N LEU A 65 -0.09 -13.34 -3.15
CA LEU A 65 -0.64 -13.59 -1.81
C LEU A 65 0.34 -14.40 -0.97
N TYR A 66 0.40 -14.07 0.31
CA TYR A 66 1.35 -14.64 1.28
C TYR A 66 0.62 -15.00 2.56
N HIS A 67 1.03 -16.07 3.24
CA HIS A 67 0.64 -16.27 4.63
C HIS A 67 1.46 -15.34 5.53
N PRO A 68 0.81 -14.60 6.45
CA PRO A 68 1.52 -13.80 7.45
C PRO A 68 2.59 -14.59 8.21
N GLU A 69 2.30 -15.84 8.57
CA GLU A 69 3.19 -16.71 9.35
C GLU A 69 4.49 -17.03 8.60
N ASP A 70 4.42 -17.27 7.29
CA ASP A 70 5.60 -17.52 6.44
C ASP A 70 6.45 -16.26 6.31
N VAL A 71 5.80 -15.11 6.15
CA VAL A 71 6.48 -13.81 6.10
C VAL A 71 7.19 -13.54 7.42
N PHE A 72 6.54 -13.76 8.55
CA PHE A 72 7.20 -13.59 9.85
C PHE A 72 8.34 -14.58 10.02
N SER A 73 8.19 -15.83 9.62
CA SER A 73 9.24 -16.85 9.73
C SER A 73 10.47 -16.51 8.87
N ALA A 74 10.26 -15.95 7.67
CA ALA A 74 11.35 -15.53 6.78
C ALA A 74 12.19 -14.37 7.34
N PHE A 75 11.57 -13.49 8.14
CA PHE A 75 12.20 -12.26 8.66
C PHE A 75 12.45 -12.27 10.17
N LYS A 76 11.93 -13.26 10.90
CA LYS A 76 11.99 -13.35 12.36
C LYS A 76 11.84 -14.80 12.83
N GLY A 77 12.88 -15.34 13.48
CA GLY A 77 12.82 -16.67 14.10
C GLY A 77 14.08 -17.50 13.89
N LYS A 78 14.09 -18.72 14.42
CA LYS A 78 15.15 -19.70 14.15
C LYS A 78 14.96 -20.22 12.72
N GLY A 79 15.94 -19.97 11.85
CA GLY A 79 15.86 -20.34 10.42
C GLY A 79 15.42 -19.22 9.48
N ALA A 80 15.24 -17.99 9.98
CA ALA A 80 14.97 -16.83 9.14
C ALA A 80 16.10 -16.60 8.12
N ASN A 81 15.75 -16.11 6.93
CA ASN A 81 16.74 -15.83 5.90
C ASN A 81 17.65 -14.68 6.37
N PRO A 82 18.98 -14.90 6.52
CA PRO A 82 19.88 -13.90 7.08
C PRO A 82 19.94 -12.62 6.25
N GLU A 83 19.77 -12.70 4.92
CA GLU A 83 19.72 -11.53 4.05
C GLU A 83 18.43 -10.75 4.22
N ALA A 84 17.30 -11.44 4.40
CA ALA A 84 16.00 -10.82 4.63
C ALA A 84 15.98 -10.09 5.99
N VAL A 85 16.52 -10.73 7.02
CA VAL A 85 16.68 -10.15 8.37
C VAL A 85 17.56 -8.91 8.31
N LYS A 86 18.71 -8.97 7.63
CA LYS A 86 19.61 -7.84 7.47
C LYS A 86 18.94 -6.70 6.71
N ALA A 87 18.30 -6.98 5.58
CA ALA A 87 17.61 -5.96 4.78
C ALA A 87 16.50 -5.26 5.59
N TRP A 88 15.76 -6.01 6.42
CA TRP A 88 14.75 -5.40 7.29
C TRP A 88 15.36 -4.57 8.42
N ALA A 89 16.48 -5.01 8.99
CA ALA A 89 17.20 -4.25 10.01
C ALA A 89 17.81 -2.96 9.45
N ASP A 90 18.45 -3.02 8.28
CA ASP A 90 19.01 -1.88 7.57
C ASP A 90 17.91 -0.89 7.20
N HIS A 91 16.76 -1.38 6.74
CA HIS A 91 15.58 -0.55 6.49
C HIS A 91 15.12 0.16 7.76
N LYS A 92 14.98 -0.56 8.89
CA LYS A 92 14.64 0.04 10.20
C LYS A 92 15.68 1.05 10.69
N ALA A 93 16.95 0.86 10.37
CA ALA A 93 18.01 1.79 10.72
C ALA A 93 17.93 3.06 9.85
N ALA A 94 17.77 2.91 8.53
CA ALA A 94 17.54 4.02 7.60
C ALA A 94 16.31 4.84 7.99
N MET A 95 15.26 4.16 8.50
CA MET A 95 14.07 4.83 9.02
C MET A 95 14.31 5.77 10.20
N LYS A 96 15.38 5.54 10.97
CA LYS A 96 15.75 6.36 12.13
C LYS A 96 16.68 7.52 11.75
N ALA A 97 17.26 7.51 10.55
CA ALA A 97 18.18 8.53 10.08
C ALA A 97 17.46 9.87 9.80
N ALA A 98 18.26 10.92 9.56
CA ALA A 98 17.75 12.21 9.10
C ALA A 98 16.89 12.03 7.83
N PRO A 99 15.85 12.86 7.63
CA PRO A 99 14.99 12.74 6.47
C PRO A 99 15.79 12.82 5.18
N VAL A 100 15.64 11.81 4.33
CA VAL A 100 16.18 11.84 2.96
C VAL A 100 15.24 12.70 2.13
N VAL A 101 15.79 13.69 1.42
CA VAL A 101 15.00 14.61 0.59
C VAL A 101 15.22 14.27 -0.88
N HIS A 102 14.14 14.04 -1.60
CA HIS A 102 14.14 13.85 -3.05
C HIS A 102 13.49 15.07 -3.70
N ALA A 103 14.17 15.71 -4.65
CA ALA A 103 13.64 16.87 -5.36
C ALA A 103 13.43 16.56 -6.85
N GLY A 104 12.42 17.21 -7.45
CA GLY A 104 12.05 16.97 -8.86
C GLY A 104 11.39 15.61 -9.07
N CYS A 105 10.71 15.08 -8.06
CA CYS A 105 10.05 13.79 -8.12
C CYS A 105 8.69 13.88 -8.82
N THR A 106 8.31 12.79 -9.48
CA THR A 106 6.91 12.54 -9.81
C THR A 106 6.27 11.72 -8.71
N VAL A 107 5.16 12.21 -8.15
CA VAL A 107 4.42 11.56 -7.07
C VAL A 107 3.07 11.07 -7.60
N LYS A 108 2.74 9.82 -7.26
CA LYS A 108 1.46 9.16 -7.50
C LYS A 108 0.78 8.89 -6.16
N TRP A 109 -0.49 9.22 -6.03
CA TRP A 109 -1.28 8.85 -4.85
C TRP A 109 -2.76 8.70 -5.16
N LEU A 110 -3.48 8.07 -4.23
CA LEU A 110 -4.94 8.08 -4.18
C LEU A 110 -5.41 9.20 -3.26
N GLU A 111 -6.20 10.11 -3.81
CA GLU A 111 -6.85 11.20 -3.11
C GLU A 111 -8.32 10.85 -2.85
N TRP A 112 -8.70 10.84 -1.58
CA TRP A 112 -10.07 10.62 -1.16
C TRP A 112 -10.72 11.98 -0.96
N GLY A 113 -11.74 12.30 -1.75
CA GLY A 113 -12.50 13.53 -1.54
C GLY A 113 -13.36 13.46 -0.26
N ASP A 114 -13.71 14.63 0.26
CA ASP A 114 -14.68 14.79 1.35
C ASP A 114 -16.14 14.83 0.87
N SER A 115 -16.35 14.53 -0.42
CA SER A 115 -17.67 14.51 -1.01
C SER A 115 -18.36 13.19 -0.73
N PHE A 116 -19.51 13.28 -0.07
CA PHE A 116 -20.44 12.20 0.12
C PHE A 116 -21.57 12.33 -0.89
N ILE A 117 -22.02 11.22 -1.48
CA ILE A 117 -23.29 11.16 -2.21
C ILE A 117 -24.14 10.16 -1.43
N GLY A 118 -25.22 10.64 -0.83
CA GLY A 118 -26.13 9.79 -0.03
C GLY A 118 -25.47 9.14 1.18
N GLY A 119 -24.48 9.78 1.82
CA GLY A 119 -23.76 9.22 2.97
C GLY A 119 -22.60 8.29 2.61
N VAL A 120 -22.40 7.97 1.33
CA VAL A 120 -21.26 7.16 0.84
C VAL A 120 -20.14 8.08 0.33
N ARG A 121 -18.92 7.83 0.78
CA ARG A 121 -17.72 8.59 0.38
C ARG A 121 -17.44 8.34 -1.11
N LYS A 122 -17.25 9.40 -1.91
CA LYS A 122 -16.91 9.26 -3.32
C LYS A 122 -15.64 8.42 -3.51
N ARG A 123 -15.57 7.70 -4.64
CA ARG A 123 -14.40 6.94 -5.09
C ARG A 123 -13.13 7.82 -5.07
N PRO A 124 -11.96 7.26 -4.70
CA PRO A 124 -10.72 8.01 -4.71
C PRO A 124 -10.31 8.34 -6.14
N VAL A 125 -9.71 9.50 -6.31
CA VAL A 125 -9.14 9.94 -7.58
C VAL A 125 -7.65 9.58 -7.59
N ARG A 126 -7.17 9.07 -8.73
CA ARG A 126 -5.74 8.87 -8.96
C ARG A 126 -5.10 10.21 -9.29
N CYS A 127 -4.16 10.62 -8.45
CA CYS A 127 -3.41 11.85 -8.61
C CYS A 127 -1.98 11.53 -9.04
N LEU A 128 -1.48 12.31 -10.00
CA LEU A 128 -0.13 12.22 -10.56
C LEU A 128 0.39 13.64 -10.74
N VAL A 129 1.48 14.00 -10.07
CA VAL A 129 2.06 15.34 -10.15
C VAL A 129 3.58 15.23 -10.25
N GLY A 130 4.18 15.97 -11.19
CA GLY A 130 5.63 16.11 -11.37
C GLY A 130 6.25 17.20 -10.50
N ASP A 131 7.57 17.36 -10.57
CA ASP A 131 8.34 18.43 -9.90
C ASP A 131 8.06 18.61 -8.40
N CYS A 132 7.74 17.51 -7.72
CA CYS A 132 7.47 17.49 -6.28
C CYS A 132 8.76 17.34 -5.48
N THR A 133 8.73 17.78 -4.24
CA THR A 133 9.76 17.47 -3.24
C THR A 133 9.21 16.48 -2.23
N VAL A 134 9.89 15.35 -2.04
CA VAL A 134 9.50 14.30 -1.10
C VAL A 134 10.56 14.15 -0.02
N SER A 135 10.20 14.44 1.22
CA SER A 135 11.05 14.19 2.39
C SER A 135 10.62 12.91 3.09
N VAL A 136 11.51 11.93 3.17
CA VAL A 136 11.23 10.62 3.75
C VAL A 136 11.94 10.49 5.09
N LYS A 137 11.15 10.33 6.16
CA LYS A 137 11.67 10.00 7.50
C LYS A 137 10.93 8.78 8.02
N GLY A 138 11.63 7.66 8.14
CA GLY A 138 10.97 6.43 8.51
C GLY A 138 9.99 5.94 7.45
N GLN A 139 8.82 5.50 7.90
CA GLN A 139 7.71 5.10 7.02
C GLN A 139 6.96 6.31 6.47
N LEU A 140 7.28 7.54 6.89
CA LEU A 140 6.49 8.71 6.56
C LEU A 140 7.18 9.52 5.47
N ALA A 141 6.51 9.65 4.33
CA ALA A 141 6.82 10.63 3.30
C ALA A 141 6.03 11.91 3.55
N THR A 142 6.72 13.05 3.57
CA THR A 142 6.15 14.38 3.48
C THR A 142 6.34 14.86 2.05
N ILE A 143 5.23 15.04 1.33
CA ILE A 143 5.20 15.43 -0.07
C ILE A 143 4.90 16.92 -0.12
N THR A 144 5.69 17.66 -0.89
CA THR A 144 5.47 19.07 -1.23
C THR A 144 5.24 19.14 -2.73
N LEU A 145 4.05 19.56 -3.13
CA LEU A 145 3.65 19.74 -4.52
C LEU A 145 4.24 21.05 -5.08
N PRO A 146 4.26 21.24 -6.42
CA PRO A 146 4.74 22.47 -7.05
C PRO A 146 3.92 23.71 -6.67
N ASP A 147 2.64 23.54 -6.31
CA ASP A 147 1.79 24.62 -5.80
C ASP A 147 2.07 24.99 -4.33
N GLY A 148 3.10 24.38 -3.73
CA GLY A 148 3.51 24.58 -2.34
C GLY A 148 2.67 23.81 -1.33
N LYS A 149 1.62 23.09 -1.73
CA LYS A 149 0.82 22.29 -0.80
C LYS A 149 1.61 21.09 -0.31
N THR A 150 1.45 20.80 0.97
CA THR A 150 2.10 19.64 1.59
C THR A 150 1.09 18.65 2.13
N PHE A 151 1.36 17.37 1.97
CA PHE A 151 0.63 16.31 2.65
C PHE A 151 1.57 15.18 3.03
N ARG A 152 1.09 14.28 3.91
CA ARG A 152 1.87 13.15 4.40
C ARG A 152 1.23 11.84 3.99
N LYS A 153 2.05 10.88 3.56
CA LYS A 153 1.63 9.50 3.27
C LYS A 153 2.64 8.54 3.87
N LYS A 154 2.16 7.37 4.28
CA LYS A 154 3.10 6.30 4.62
C LYS A 154 3.63 5.69 3.32
N LEU A 155 4.88 5.27 3.30
CA LEU A 155 5.49 4.62 2.13
C LEU A 155 4.77 3.31 1.75
N ASP A 156 4.12 2.66 2.71
CA ASP A 156 3.30 1.47 2.53
C ASP A 156 1.82 1.78 2.19
N SER A 157 1.45 3.04 2.05
CA SER A 157 0.07 3.42 1.73
C SER A 157 -0.33 2.94 0.35
N VAL A 158 -1.48 2.26 0.26
CA VAL A 158 -2.03 1.76 -1.00
C VAL A 158 -2.19 2.91 -2.01
N GLY A 159 -1.67 2.67 -3.23
CA GLY A 159 -1.75 3.61 -4.33
C GLY A 159 -0.81 4.81 -4.22
N PHE A 160 0.09 4.85 -3.23
CA PHE A 160 1.15 5.86 -3.12
C PHE A 160 2.47 5.35 -3.69
N SER A 161 3.14 6.15 -4.52
CA SER A 161 4.52 5.93 -4.95
C SER A 161 5.14 7.25 -5.40
N PHE A 162 6.47 7.34 -5.41
CA PHE A 162 7.20 8.45 -6.02
C PHE A 162 8.42 7.92 -6.75
N TYR A 163 8.78 8.56 -7.86
CA TYR A 163 9.91 8.15 -8.70
C TYR A 163 10.48 9.34 -9.47
N GLY A 164 11.69 9.16 -10.00
CA GLY A 164 12.47 10.26 -10.56
C GLY A 164 12.97 11.22 -9.47
N GLY A 165 13.68 12.26 -9.90
CA GLY A 165 14.28 13.24 -9.00
C GLY A 165 15.65 12.85 -8.48
N SER A 166 16.39 13.85 -8.02
CA SER A 166 17.71 13.71 -7.41
C SER A 166 17.60 13.67 -5.89
N VAL A 167 18.37 12.79 -5.26
CA VAL A 167 18.54 12.81 -3.81
C VAL A 167 19.34 14.05 -3.45
N ILE A 168 18.78 14.90 -2.60
CA ILE A 168 19.50 15.99 -1.95
C ILE A 168 20.06 15.39 -0.66
N GLU A 169 21.35 15.06 -0.67
CA GLU A 169 22.06 14.74 0.55
C GLU A 169 22.18 16.02 1.38
N ASN A 170 21.62 16.00 2.59
CA ASN A 170 21.83 17.04 3.61
C ASN A 170 23.09 16.72 4.43
#